data_AF-A0A1G2SZ85-F1
#
_entry.id   AF-A0A1G2SZ85-F1
#
_cell.length_a   1.000
_cell.length_b   1.000
_cell.length_c   1.000
_cell.angle_alpha   90.00
_cell.angle_beta   90.00
_cell.angle_gamma   90.00
#
_symmetry.space_group_name_H-M   'P 1'
#
loop_
_entity.id
_entity.type
_entity.pdbx_description
1 polymer ?
#
loop_
_entity_poly.entity_id
_entity_poly.type
_entity_poly.pdbx_seq_one_letter_code
_entity_poly.pdbx_strand_id
1 'polypeptide(L)'
;MNKLLVTILFTAMMVPVLASAQDAKPTEYTLLAPIPLDSASGDVTTKTTAVQYITGLFRLIIGLAGALAVVMLIYAGIKYMSTDAFSGKNEAKEIIENTLWGLGLVIASWLILYTINPKLVEINFNIEKLPIATSTPPWLGGGGTIPTPSPSLSHQEAYNKLTEGGIKIAGAPNLAGVKEIVVNEIINLKSSCGCEVVLTSATGGSHNPGTCSHANGYKVDLRNKNEGRALTDYITKNFTDIGYRSDGAKMYKSPSGALYGLESNHWDVTKCQ
;
A
#
# COMPACT_ATOMS: atom_id res chain seq x y z
N MET A 1 -46.65 30.11 -24.21
CA MET A 1 -46.45 28.91 -23.37
C MET A 1 -45.26 28.05 -23.79
N ASN A 2 -44.93 27.89 -25.08
CA ASN A 2 -43.83 26.99 -25.51
C ASN A 2 -42.41 27.41 -25.07
N LYS A 3 -42.14 28.70 -24.88
CA LYS A 3 -40.81 29.14 -24.42
C LYS A 3 -40.58 28.91 -22.91
N LEU A 4 -41.63 28.95 -22.09
CA LEU A 4 -41.51 28.70 -20.65
C LEU A 4 -41.30 27.22 -20.33
N LEU A 5 -41.90 26.34 -21.14
CA LEU A 5 -41.81 24.89 -20.99
C LEU A 5 -40.43 24.35 -21.40
N VAL A 6 -39.79 24.96 -22.42
CA VAL A 6 -38.43 24.59 -22.87
C VAL A 6 -37.36 25.06 -21.87
N THR A 7 -37.53 26.22 -21.24
CA THR A 7 -36.55 26.70 -20.24
C THR A 7 -36.60 25.88 -18.94
N ILE A 8 -37.78 25.40 -18.52
CA ILE A 8 -37.93 24.54 -17.34
C ILE A 8 -37.36 23.13 -17.61
N LEU A 9 -37.47 22.63 -18.84
CA LEU A 9 -36.89 21.34 -19.22
C LEU A 9 -35.35 21.38 -19.33
N PHE A 10 -34.78 22.54 -19.69
CA PHE A 10 -33.33 22.74 -19.79
C PHE A 10 -32.65 22.99 -18.43
N THR A 11 -33.35 23.57 -17.45
CA THR A 11 -32.83 23.73 -16.07
C THR A 11 -32.96 22.47 -15.22
N ALA A 12 -33.93 21.58 -15.50
CA ALA A 12 -34.05 20.30 -14.80
C ALA A 12 -32.94 19.28 -15.16
N MET A 13 -32.24 19.49 -16.28
CA MET A 13 -31.15 18.61 -16.74
C MET A 13 -29.77 19.04 -16.21
N MET A 14 -29.70 20.14 -15.44
CA MET A 14 -28.46 20.71 -14.91
C MET A 14 -28.36 20.61 -13.37
N VAL A 15 -29.07 19.66 -12.76
CA VAL A 15 -28.81 19.29 -11.37
C VAL A 15 -27.58 18.38 -11.38
N PRO A 16 -26.47 18.75 -10.72
CA PRO A 16 -25.34 17.85 -10.59
C PRO A 16 -25.83 16.63 -9.82
N VAL A 17 -25.81 15.47 -10.46
CA VAL A 17 -25.92 14.19 -9.76
C VAL A 17 -24.69 14.14 -8.86
N LEU A 18 -24.88 14.44 -7.58
CA LEU A 18 -23.95 14.06 -6.53
C LEU A 18 -23.91 12.54 -6.55
N ALA A 19 -23.00 12.00 -7.37
CA ALA A 19 -22.55 10.64 -7.27
C ALA A 19 -21.85 10.53 -5.92
N SER A 20 -22.61 10.16 -4.88
CA SER A 20 -22.03 9.61 -3.67
C SER A 20 -21.34 8.33 -4.09
N ALA A 21 -20.02 8.40 -4.33
CA ALA A 21 -19.19 7.23 -4.33
C ALA A 21 -19.42 6.54 -2.98
N GLN A 22 -20.06 5.37 -2.98
CA GLN A 22 -20.09 4.55 -1.79
C GLN A 22 -18.63 4.17 -1.53
N ASP A 23 -18.06 4.72 -0.45
CA ASP A 23 -16.82 4.23 0.12
C ASP A 23 -16.86 2.70 0.10
N ALA A 24 -15.90 2.09 -0.60
CA ALA A 24 -15.82 0.65 -0.68
C ALA A 24 -15.68 0.12 0.75
N LYS A 25 -16.77 -0.46 1.30
CA LYS A 25 -16.84 -0.95 2.67
C LYS A 25 -15.53 -1.67 3.03
N PRO A 26 -14.97 -1.46 4.24
CA PRO A 26 -13.82 -2.21 4.72
C PRO A 26 -14.06 -3.70 4.44
N THR A 27 -13.01 -4.43 4.07
CA THR A 27 -13.09 -5.89 3.89
C THR A 27 -13.51 -6.53 5.21
N GLU A 28 -14.83 -6.61 5.42
CA GLU A 28 -15.48 -7.31 6.50
C GLU A 28 -15.18 -8.79 6.30
N TYR A 29 -14.47 -9.39 7.26
CA TYR A 29 -14.36 -10.84 7.36
C TYR A 29 -15.18 -11.32 8.55
N THR A 30 -15.67 -12.55 8.43
CA THR A 30 -16.38 -13.23 9.50
C THR A 30 -15.39 -13.81 10.49
N LEU A 31 -15.54 -13.45 11.77
CA LEU A 31 -14.72 -13.99 12.84
C LEU A 31 -15.20 -15.40 13.21
N LEU A 32 -14.30 -16.38 13.15
CA LEU A 32 -14.56 -17.73 13.70
C LEU A 32 -14.49 -17.75 15.23
N ALA A 33 -13.70 -16.85 15.81
CA ALA A 33 -13.57 -16.65 17.25
C ALA A 33 -13.74 -15.16 17.57
N PRO A 34 -14.99 -14.68 17.72
CA PRO A 34 -15.25 -13.29 17.99
C PRO A 34 -14.83 -12.94 19.42
N ILE A 35 -14.08 -11.85 19.56
CA ILE A 35 -13.64 -11.28 20.84
C ILE A 35 -14.37 -9.95 21.07
N PRO A 36 -14.63 -9.58 22.34
CA PRO A 36 -15.25 -8.30 22.64
C PRO A 36 -14.30 -7.17 22.22
N LEU A 37 -14.67 -6.45 21.17
CA LEU A 37 -13.86 -5.38 20.57
C LEU A 37 -14.16 -4.02 21.21
N ASP A 38 -15.34 -3.91 21.81
CA ASP A 38 -15.88 -2.69 22.37
C ASP A 38 -15.97 -2.87 23.89
N SER A 39 -15.19 -2.12 24.65
CA SER A 39 -15.20 -2.21 26.12
C SER A 39 -16.48 -1.72 26.79
N ALA A 40 -17.52 -1.36 26.02
CA ALA A 40 -18.77 -0.76 26.50
C ALA A 40 -20.06 -1.46 26.03
N SER A 41 -20.00 -2.29 25.00
CA SER A 41 -21.14 -3.06 24.50
C SER A 41 -20.74 -4.52 24.48
N GLY A 42 -21.33 -5.34 25.35
CA GLY A 42 -21.12 -6.80 25.40
C GLY A 42 -21.62 -7.55 24.14
N ASP A 43 -21.70 -6.87 23.00
CA ASP A 43 -22.09 -7.43 21.73
C ASP A 43 -20.88 -8.08 21.07
N VAL A 44 -21.07 -9.35 20.73
CA VAL A 44 -20.07 -10.17 20.05
C VAL A 44 -20.10 -9.79 18.57
N THR A 45 -19.24 -8.85 18.16
CA THR A 45 -19.17 -8.40 16.77
C THR A 45 -18.70 -9.53 15.85
N THR A 46 -19.59 -10.05 14.99
CA THR A 46 -19.30 -11.19 14.10
C THR A 46 -18.63 -10.82 12.79
N LYS A 47 -18.61 -9.52 12.46
CA LYS A 47 -17.95 -8.94 11.29
C LYS A 47 -17.10 -7.76 11.70
N THR A 48 -15.81 -7.79 11.40
CA THR A 48 -14.90 -6.69 11.74
C THR A 48 -13.78 -6.56 10.72
N THR A 49 -12.94 -5.53 10.85
CA THR A 49 -11.73 -5.30 10.03
C THR A 49 -10.48 -5.84 10.74
N ALA A 50 -9.43 -6.25 10.00
CA ALA A 50 -8.26 -6.94 10.58
C ALA A 50 -7.58 -6.04 11.62
N VAL A 51 -7.54 -4.75 11.27
CA VAL A 51 -7.11 -3.64 12.12
C VAL A 51 -7.88 -3.58 13.42
N GLN A 52 -9.21 -3.68 13.37
CA GLN A 52 -10.07 -3.60 14.54
C GLN A 52 -9.89 -4.83 15.44
N TYR A 53 -9.77 -6.03 14.86
CA TYR A 53 -9.53 -7.26 15.63
C TYR A 53 -8.19 -7.24 16.35
N ILE A 54 -7.11 -6.88 15.65
CA ILE A 54 -5.76 -6.79 16.23
C ILE A 54 -5.74 -5.73 17.34
N THR A 55 -6.36 -4.57 17.10
CA THR A 55 -6.45 -3.50 18.10
C THR A 55 -7.22 -3.94 19.34
N GLY A 56 -8.36 -4.63 19.15
CA GLY A 56 -9.15 -5.18 20.25
C GLY A 56 -8.39 -6.24 21.04
N LEU A 57 -7.64 -7.12 20.36
CA LEU A 57 -6.82 -8.15 21.00
C LEU A 57 -5.72 -7.55 21.87
N PHE A 58 -4.98 -6.54 21.38
CA PHE A 58 -3.96 -5.85 22.17
C PHE A 58 -4.57 -5.16 23.39
N ARG A 59 -5.72 -4.50 23.24
CA ARG A 59 -6.44 -3.88 24.37
C ARG A 59 -6.89 -4.91 25.40
N LEU A 60 -7.38 -6.06 24.95
CA LEU A 60 -7.81 -7.16 25.82
C LEU A 60 -6.63 -7.73 26.62
N ILE A 61 -5.48 -7.96 26.00
CA ILE A 61 -4.27 -8.47 26.68
C ILE A 61 -3.76 -7.45 27.70
N ILE A 62 -3.70 -6.16 27.34
CA ILE A 62 -3.29 -5.09 28.28
C ILE A 62 -4.27 -4.98 29.44
N GLY A 63 -5.58 -5.08 29.18
CA GLY A 63 -6.62 -5.09 30.22
C GLY A 63 -6.48 -6.28 31.18
N LEU A 64 -6.25 -7.49 30.64
CA LEU A 64 -5.99 -8.70 31.42
C LEU A 64 -4.73 -8.58 32.27
N ALA A 65 -3.64 -8.04 31.70
CA ALA A 65 -2.40 -7.79 32.43
C ALA A 65 -2.63 -6.80 33.60
N GLY A 66 -3.40 -5.73 33.38
CA GLY A 66 -3.77 -4.79 34.43
C GLY A 66 -4.60 -5.43 35.55
N ALA A 67 -5.59 -6.24 35.21
CA ALA A 67 -6.41 -6.95 36.20
C ALA A 67 -5.57 -7.92 37.05
N LEU A 68 -4.69 -8.70 36.41
CA LEU A 68 -3.78 -9.60 37.11
C LEU A 68 -2.79 -8.85 38.02
N ALA A 69 -2.28 -7.70 37.57
CA ALA A 69 -1.41 -6.85 38.39
C ALA A 69 -2.12 -6.40 39.68
N VAL A 70 -3.38 -6.01 39.61
CA VAL A 70 -4.16 -5.62 40.80
C VAL A 70 -4.32 -6.80 41.77
N VAL A 71 -4.62 -8.00 41.27
CA VAL A 71 -4.74 -9.21 42.10
C VAL A 71 -3.42 -9.52 42.81
N MET A 72 -2.29 -9.44 42.09
CA MET A 72 -0.96 -9.68 42.67
C MET A 72 -0.59 -8.62 43.72
N LEU A 73 -0.95 -7.35 43.51
CA LEU A 73 -0.75 -6.30 44.50
C LEU A 73 -1.59 -6.51 45.76
N ILE A 74 -2.84 -6.97 45.63
CA ILE A 74 -3.68 -7.31 46.78
C ILE A 74 -3.06 -8.48 47.55
N TYR A 75 -2.64 -9.53 46.85
CA TYR A 75 -1.97 -10.69 47.45
C TYR A 75 -0.70 -10.27 48.21
N ALA A 76 0.15 -9.45 47.59
CA ALA A 76 1.36 -8.93 48.21
C ALA A 76 1.04 -8.03 49.42
N GLY A 77 0.02 -7.19 49.34
CA GLY A 77 -0.42 -6.34 50.44
C GLY A 77 -0.90 -7.15 51.65
N ILE A 78 -1.74 -8.18 51.43
CA ILE A 78 -2.18 -9.08 52.49
C ILE A 78 -0.99 -9.81 53.09
N LYS A 79 -0.10 -10.36 52.25
CA LYS A 79 1.11 -11.08 52.69
C LYS A 79 2.03 -10.20 53.53
N TYR A 80 2.19 -8.93 53.15
CA TYR A 80 3.01 -7.97 53.89
C TYR A 80 2.45 -7.66 55.29
N MET A 81 1.12 -7.55 55.41
CA MET A 81 0.44 -7.24 56.68
C MET A 81 0.29 -8.46 57.61
N SER A 82 0.16 -9.68 57.07
CA SER A 82 -0.13 -10.88 57.86
C SER A 82 1.11 -11.64 58.33
N THR A 83 2.30 -11.32 57.82
CA THR A 83 3.54 -12.01 58.17
C THR A 83 4.40 -11.19 59.13
N ASP A 84 4.76 -11.80 60.26
CA ASP A 84 5.74 -11.23 61.20
C ASP A 84 7.19 -11.58 60.84
N ALA A 85 7.38 -12.57 59.95
CA ALA A 85 8.70 -13.01 59.52
C ALA A 85 9.30 -12.06 58.47
N PHE A 86 10.57 -11.68 58.66
CA PHE A 86 11.30 -10.81 57.74
C PHE A 86 11.33 -11.35 56.30
N SER A 87 11.44 -12.67 56.14
CA SER A 87 11.41 -13.34 54.83
C SER A 87 10.08 -13.11 54.09
N GLY A 88 8.94 -13.20 54.78
CA GLY A 88 7.63 -13.01 54.15
C GLY A 88 7.40 -11.56 53.71
N LYS A 89 7.93 -10.60 54.49
CA LYS A 89 7.89 -9.17 54.13
C LYS A 89 8.75 -8.87 52.92
N ASN A 90 9.93 -9.47 52.81
CA ASN A 90 10.80 -9.30 51.65
C ASN A 90 10.18 -9.91 50.39
N GLU A 91 9.59 -11.08 50.50
CA GLU A 91 8.90 -11.72 49.37
C GLU A 91 7.70 -10.88 48.88
N ALA A 92 6.93 -10.30 49.80
CA ALA A 92 5.84 -9.38 49.44
C ALA A 92 6.37 -8.11 48.73
N LYS A 93 7.50 -7.55 49.19
CA LYS A 93 8.14 -6.41 48.54
C LYS A 93 8.63 -6.76 47.14
N GLU A 94 9.24 -7.93 46.96
CA GLU A 94 9.69 -8.41 45.65
C GLU A 94 8.52 -8.55 44.67
N ILE A 95 7.37 -9.07 45.11
CA ILE A 95 6.16 -9.13 44.28
C ILE A 95 5.70 -7.73 43.87
N ILE A 96 5.70 -6.77 44.80
CA ILE A 96 5.33 -5.37 44.51
C ILE A 96 6.30 -4.76 43.51
N GLU A 97 7.61 -4.89 43.73
CA GLU A 97 8.65 -4.36 42.83
C GLU A 97 8.54 -4.95 41.43
N ASN A 98 8.43 -6.29 41.32
CA ASN A 98 8.27 -6.96 40.03
C ASN A 98 6.99 -6.53 39.31
N THR A 99 5.88 -6.34 40.04
CA THR A 99 4.62 -5.86 39.46
C THR A 99 4.74 -4.41 38.96
N LEU A 100 5.44 -3.55 39.71
CA LEU A 100 5.69 -2.16 39.32
C LEU A 100 6.63 -2.04 38.12
N TRP A 101 7.70 -2.86 38.06
CA TRP A 101 8.57 -2.93 36.89
C TRP A 101 7.83 -3.44 35.65
N GLY A 102 6.96 -4.44 35.82
CA GLY A 102 6.11 -4.94 34.74
C GLY A 102 5.15 -3.87 34.19
N LEU A 103 4.42 -3.18 35.07
CA LEU A 103 3.52 -2.09 34.67
C LEU A 103 4.31 -0.91 34.06
N GLY A 104 5.45 -0.59 34.66
CA GLY A 104 6.37 0.43 34.17
C GLY A 104 6.88 0.12 32.77
N LEU A 105 7.19 -1.14 32.46
CA LEU A 105 7.61 -1.57 31.12
C LEU A 105 6.50 -1.34 30.09
N VAL A 106 5.24 -1.67 30.43
CA VAL A 106 4.10 -1.44 29.53
C VAL A 106 3.93 0.05 29.23
N ILE A 107 4.00 0.91 30.25
CA ILE A 107 3.87 2.37 30.11
C ILE A 107 5.09 2.95 29.36
N ALA A 108 6.30 2.50 29.68
CA ALA A 108 7.52 2.95 29.02
C ALA A 108 7.54 2.56 27.54
N SER A 109 7.09 1.35 27.20
CA SER A 109 6.91 0.90 25.82
C SER A 109 5.96 1.83 25.06
N TRP A 110 4.82 2.16 25.67
CA TRP A 110 3.88 3.12 25.10
C TRP A 110 4.49 4.53 24.94
N LEU A 111 5.21 5.03 25.95
CA LEU A 111 5.88 6.35 25.93
C LEU A 111 6.94 6.47 24.84
N ILE A 112 7.76 5.43 24.65
CA ILE A 112 8.79 5.38 23.61
C ILE A 112 8.12 5.46 22.23
N LEU A 113 7.10 4.63 21.99
CA LEU A 113 6.35 4.65 20.73
C LEU A 113 5.71 6.03 20.49
N TYR A 114 5.06 6.59 21.52
CA TYR A 114 4.40 7.89 21.45
C TYR A 114 5.38 9.04 21.17
N THR A 115 6.57 8.99 21.75
CA THR A 115 7.60 10.03 21.59
C THR A 115 8.30 9.97 20.23
N ILE A 116 8.56 8.77 19.70
CA ILE A 116 9.14 8.61 18.36
C ILE A 116 8.12 9.01 17.30
N ASN A 117 6.90 8.47 17.39
CA ASN A 117 5.84 8.79 16.46
C ASN A 117 4.46 8.38 17.05
N PRO A 118 3.56 9.34 17.33
CA PRO A 118 2.25 9.03 17.90
C PRO A 118 1.40 8.14 16.98
N LYS A 119 1.69 8.09 15.67
CA LYS A 119 1.02 7.20 14.71
C LYS A 119 1.35 5.71 14.90
N LEU A 120 2.36 5.36 15.69
CA LEU A 120 2.69 3.96 16.01
C LEU A 120 1.78 3.41 17.13
N VAL A 121 1.18 4.30 17.91
CA VAL A 121 0.19 3.97 18.94
C VAL A 121 -1.19 3.86 18.30
N GLU A 122 -1.47 4.67 17.28
CA GLU A 122 -2.66 4.54 16.45
C GLU A 122 -2.49 3.41 15.44
N ILE A 123 -3.00 2.22 15.77
CA ILE A 123 -3.06 1.09 14.84
C ILE A 123 -4.11 1.38 13.76
N ASN A 124 -3.74 2.19 12.77
CA ASN A 124 -4.54 2.48 11.59
C ASN A 124 -3.85 1.90 10.36
N PHE A 125 -4.10 0.62 10.07
CA PHE A 125 -3.72 0.05 8.78
C PHE A 125 -4.80 0.35 7.76
N ASN A 126 -4.89 1.61 7.35
CA ASN A 126 -5.57 1.94 6.11
C ASN A 126 -4.69 1.48 4.96
N ILE A 127 -4.75 0.19 4.66
CA ILE A 127 -4.18 -0.36 3.44
C ILE A 127 -5.11 0.12 2.34
N GLU A 128 -4.67 1.16 1.63
CA GLU A 128 -5.28 1.55 0.36
C GLU A 128 -5.39 0.28 -0.46
N LYS A 129 -6.62 -0.18 -0.71
CA LYS A 129 -6.87 -1.43 -1.41
C LYS A 129 -6.16 -1.31 -2.75
N LEU A 130 -5.09 -2.06 -2.93
CA LEU A 130 -4.61 -2.34 -4.28
C LEU A 130 -5.84 -2.89 -5.02
N PRO A 131 -6.23 -2.31 -6.16
CA PRO A 131 -7.32 -2.86 -6.94
C PRO A 131 -7.02 -4.33 -7.14
N ILE A 132 -7.88 -5.19 -6.58
CA ILE A 132 -7.87 -6.60 -6.93
C ILE A 132 -8.22 -6.54 -8.41
N ALA A 133 -7.21 -6.75 -9.25
CA ALA A 133 -7.45 -7.16 -10.61
C ALA A 133 -8.35 -8.39 -10.45
N THR A 134 -9.63 -8.23 -10.70
CA THR A 134 -10.49 -9.34 -11.08
C THR A 134 -9.84 -9.86 -12.35
N SER A 135 -8.86 -10.75 -12.19
CA SER A 135 -8.39 -11.61 -13.26
C SER A 135 -9.53 -12.58 -13.50
N THR A 136 -10.59 -12.08 -14.16
CA THR A 136 -11.38 -12.94 -15.01
C THR A 136 -10.38 -13.60 -15.96
N PRO A 137 -10.26 -14.94 -15.96
CA PRO A 137 -9.34 -15.62 -16.85
C PRO A 137 -9.63 -15.23 -18.30
N PRO A 138 -8.60 -15.06 -19.15
CA PRO A 138 -8.82 -14.64 -20.52
C PRO A 138 -9.48 -15.76 -21.33
N TRP A 139 -10.73 -15.47 -21.69
CA TRP A 139 -11.29 -15.61 -23.03
C TRP A 139 -11.71 -16.99 -23.55
N LEU A 140 -13.02 -17.16 -23.74
CA LEU A 140 -13.62 -17.66 -24.98
C LEU A 140 -14.94 -16.91 -25.20
N GLY A 141 -14.89 -15.85 -26.02
CA GLY A 141 -16.07 -15.09 -26.39
C GLY A 141 -15.70 -13.96 -27.32
N GLY A 142 -15.79 -14.20 -28.63
CA GLY A 142 -15.53 -13.20 -29.66
C GLY A 142 -16.48 -12.01 -29.56
N GLY A 143 -15.95 -10.84 -29.88
CA GLY A 143 -16.71 -9.60 -29.95
C GLY A 143 -15.79 -8.43 -29.65
N GLY A 144 -15.20 -7.83 -30.69
CA GLY A 144 -14.33 -6.68 -30.53
C GLY A 144 -15.05 -5.53 -29.84
N THR A 145 -14.45 -5.00 -28.77
CA THR A 145 -14.81 -3.71 -28.19
C THR A 145 -13.57 -3.03 -27.59
N ILE A 146 -13.33 -1.81 -28.08
CA ILE A 146 -12.78 -0.59 -27.45
C ILE A 146 -11.62 -0.76 -26.45
N PRO A 147 -10.44 -0.16 -26.69
CA PRO A 147 -9.36 -0.12 -25.69
C PRO A 147 -9.84 0.66 -24.45
N THR A 148 -10.13 -0.04 -23.37
CA THR A 148 -10.31 0.60 -22.06
C THR A 148 -8.97 1.19 -21.62
N PRO A 149 -8.90 2.49 -21.31
CA PRO A 149 -7.66 3.08 -20.82
C PRO A 149 -7.24 2.40 -19.52
N SER A 150 -5.99 1.91 -19.46
CA SER A 150 -5.41 1.37 -18.22
C SER A 150 -5.56 2.40 -17.09
N PRO A 151 -5.94 1.96 -15.86
CA PRO A 151 -6.09 2.87 -14.75
C PRO A 151 -4.75 3.56 -14.43
N SER A 152 -4.84 4.85 -14.07
CA SER A 152 -3.70 5.58 -13.51
C SER A 152 -3.60 5.29 -12.02
N LEU A 153 -2.39 5.08 -11.53
CA LEU A 153 -2.09 4.80 -10.13
C LEU A 153 -1.73 6.07 -9.36
N SER A 154 -1.98 6.08 -8.06
CA SER A 154 -1.44 7.07 -7.14
C SER A 154 0.08 6.91 -7.02
N HIS A 155 0.77 7.96 -6.52
CA HIS A 155 2.21 7.87 -6.28
C HIS A 155 2.57 6.68 -5.37
N GLN A 156 1.82 6.52 -4.27
CA GLN A 156 2.09 5.51 -3.27
C GLN A 156 1.79 4.10 -3.80
N GLU A 157 0.70 3.93 -4.54
CA GLU A 157 0.34 2.64 -5.14
C GLU A 157 1.42 2.18 -6.13
N ALA A 158 1.88 3.08 -7.01
CA ALA A 158 2.95 2.79 -7.95
C ALA A 158 4.26 2.47 -7.23
N TYR A 159 4.63 3.24 -6.20
CA TYR A 159 5.81 3.00 -5.38
C TYR A 159 5.79 1.61 -4.74
N ASN A 160 4.68 1.24 -4.11
CA ASN A 160 4.52 -0.06 -3.45
C ASN A 160 4.66 -1.20 -4.47
N LYS A 161 3.91 -1.16 -5.59
CA LYS A 161 3.97 -2.19 -6.63
C LYS A 161 5.38 -2.37 -7.20
N LEU A 162 6.08 -1.27 -7.47
CA LEU A 162 7.44 -1.30 -8.01
C LEU A 162 8.43 -1.89 -7.00
N THR A 163 8.38 -1.44 -5.74
CA THR A 163 9.30 -1.93 -4.70
C THR A 163 9.03 -3.39 -4.31
N GLU A 164 7.77 -3.82 -4.22
CA GLU A 164 7.38 -5.23 -4.04
C GLU A 164 7.83 -6.09 -5.22
N GLY A 165 7.78 -5.56 -6.45
CA GLY A 165 8.34 -6.19 -7.65
C GLY A 165 9.88 -6.21 -7.69
N GLY A 166 10.57 -5.70 -6.66
CA GLY A 166 12.03 -5.68 -6.58
C GLY A 166 12.69 -4.61 -7.47
N ILE A 167 11.95 -3.57 -7.87
CA ILE A 167 12.46 -2.44 -8.63
C ILE A 167 13.11 -1.43 -7.68
N LYS A 168 14.35 -1.02 -7.97
CA LYS A 168 15.00 0.08 -7.24
C LYS A 168 14.50 1.40 -7.80
N ILE A 169 14.18 2.35 -6.93
CA ILE A 169 13.74 3.69 -7.32
C ILE A 169 14.83 4.70 -6.95
N ALA A 170 15.32 5.46 -7.91
CA ALA A 170 16.41 6.42 -7.72
C ALA A 170 15.95 7.86 -7.97
N GLY A 171 16.36 8.79 -7.08
CA GLY A 171 16.16 10.24 -7.29
C GLY A 171 14.75 10.76 -6.99
N ALA A 172 13.93 10.00 -6.26
CA ALA A 172 12.55 10.38 -5.87
C ALA A 172 11.68 10.87 -7.06
N PRO A 173 11.50 10.04 -8.11
CA PRO A 173 10.73 10.43 -9.27
C PRO A 173 9.25 10.61 -8.94
N ASN A 174 8.55 11.47 -9.68
CA ASN A 174 7.10 11.53 -9.60
C ASN A 174 6.48 10.30 -10.26
N LEU A 175 5.79 9.47 -9.47
CA LEU A 175 5.06 8.28 -9.93
C LEU A 175 3.55 8.51 -10.08
N ALA A 176 3.02 9.64 -9.61
CA ALA A 176 1.59 9.90 -9.62
C ALA A 176 1.06 9.96 -11.06
N GLY A 177 0.03 9.16 -11.35
CA GLY A 177 -0.60 9.12 -12.67
C GLY A 177 -0.01 8.08 -13.62
N VAL A 178 1.07 7.38 -13.24
CA VAL A 178 1.64 6.30 -14.05
C VAL A 178 0.58 5.23 -14.29
N LYS A 179 0.56 4.67 -15.49
CA LYS A 179 -0.43 3.69 -15.90
C LYS A 179 -0.05 2.32 -15.37
N GLU A 180 -1.03 1.60 -14.84
CA GLU A 180 -0.82 0.27 -14.29
C GLU A 180 -0.18 -0.70 -15.31
N ILE A 181 -0.53 -0.56 -16.59
CA ILE A 181 0.09 -1.36 -17.66
C ILE A 181 1.60 -1.17 -17.77
N VAL A 182 2.09 0.06 -17.50
CA VAL A 182 3.53 0.35 -17.50
C VAL A 182 4.20 -0.25 -16.28
N VAL A 183 3.58 -0.11 -15.10
CA VAL A 183 4.11 -0.72 -13.86
C VAL A 183 4.22 -2.23 -14.00
N ASN A 184 3.19 -2.89 -14.55
CA ASN A 184 3.20 -4.32 -14.80
C ASN A 184 4.28 -4.74 -15.81
N GLU A 185 4.50 -3.94 -16.87
CA GLU A 185 5.60 -4.18 -17.82
C GLU A 185 6.96 -4.17 -17.12
N ILE A 186 7.21 -3.20 -16.23
CA ILE A 186 8.50 -3.11 -15.52
C ILE A 186 8.70 -4.27 -14.53
N ILE A 187 7.65 -4.69 -13.81
CA ILE A 187 7.71 -5.84 -12.90
C ILE A 187 7.98 -7.13 -13.69
N ASN A 188 7.30 -7.32 -14.84
CA ASN A 188 7.52 -8.48 -15.70
C ASN A 188 8.93 -8.48 -16.33
N LEU A 189 9.45 -7.32 -16.69
CA LEU A 189 10.82 -7.14 -17.18
C LEU A 189 11.84 -7.58 -16.13
N LYS A 190 11.67 -7.14 -14.87
CA LYS A 190 12.52 -7.53 -13.74
C LYS A 190 12.50 -9.03 -13.49
N SER A 191 11.31 -9.64 -13.51
CA SER A 191 11.16 -11.09 -13.37
C SER A 191 11.84 -11.85 -14.51
N SER A 192 11.69 -11.38 -15.75
CA SER A 192 12.24 -12.05 -16.94
C SER A 192 13.75 -11.91 -17.05
N CYS A 193 14.31 -10.75 -16.69
CA CYS A 193 15.76 -10.54 -16.78
C CYS A 193 16.53 -11.14 -15.60
N GLY A 194 15.89 -11.31 -14.44
CA GLY A 194 16.56 -11.72 -13.20
C GLY A 194 17.64 -10.73 -12.73
N CYS A 195 17.63 -9.51 -13.27
CA CYS A 195 18.70 -8.52 -13.21
C CYS A 195 18.26 -7.28 -12.41
N GLU A 196 19.17 -6.39 -12.06
CA GLU A 196 18.79 -5.14 -11.40
C GLU A 196 18.07 -4.19 -12.38
N VAL A 197 16.92 -3.65 -11.94
CA VAL A 197 16.15 -2.65 -12.67
C VAL A 197 16.01 -1.43 -11.77
N VAL A 198 16.53 -0.29 -12.23
CA VAL A 198 16.51 0.98 -11.51
C VAL A 198 15.65 1.98 -12.27
N LEU A 199 14.49 2.34 -11.71
CA LEU A 199 13.61 3.35 -12.24
C LEU A 199 14.07 4.74 -11.80
N THR A 200 14.26 5.64 -12.76
CA THR A 200 14.79 6.99 -12.54
C THR A 200 13.77 8.09 -12.81
N SER A 201 12.70 7.81 -13.57
CA SER A 201 11.62 8.76 -13.85
C SER A 201 10.34 8.04 -14.24
N ALA A 202 9.20 8.71 -14.07
CA ALA A 202 7.89 8.27 -14.55
C ALA A 202 7.09 9.47 -15.05
N THR A 203 6.10 9.96 -14.31
CA THR A 203 5.22 11.04 -14.80
C THR A 203 5.83 12.43 -14.70
N GLY A 204 6.97 12.58 -14.02
CA GLY A 204 7.71 13.84 -13.90
C GLY A 204 8.68 14.15 -15.05
N GLY A 205 8.74 13.32 -16.09
CA GLY A 205 9.65 13.52 -17.24
C GLY A 205 9.23 14.64 -18.18
N SER A 206 10.15 15.07 -19.06
CA SER A 206 9.95 16.15 -20.03
C SER A 206 8.66 16.02 -20.85
N HIS A 207 7.99 17.16 -21.07
CA HIS A 207 6.69 17.33 -21.71
C HIS A 207 6.72 17.12 -23.24
N ASN A 208 7.16 15.96 -23.72
CA ASN A 208 7.00 15.66 -25.14
C ASN A 208 5.51 15.41 -25.45
N PRO A 209 4.91 16.15 -26.40
CA PRO A 209 3.52 15.98 -26.76
C PRO A 209 3.32 14.61 -27.40
N GLY A 210 2.35 13.86 -26.90
CA GLY A 210 2.00 12.54 -27.43
C GLY A 210 1.14 11.74 -26.46
N THR A 211 0.26 10.90 -27.00
CA THR A 211 -0.61 10.01 -26.19
C THR A 211 0.22 9.08 -25.32
N CYS A 212 1.34 8.59 -25.85
CA CYS A 212 2.29 7.67 -25.23
C CYS A 212 3.48 8.41 -24.59
N SER A 213 3.24 9.11 -23.49
CA SER A 213 4.23 10.02 -22.89
C SER A 213 4.29 9.91 -21.36
N HIS A 214 5.30 10.56 -20.77
CA HIS A 214 5.43 10.72 -19.32
C HIS A 214 4.22 11.42 -18.72
N ALA A 215 3.79 12.52 -19.33
CA ALA A 215 2.66 13.33 -18.86
C ALA A 215 1.35 12.52 -18.77
N ASN A 216 1.17 11.54 -19.66
CA ASN A 216 -0.01 10.67 -19.68
C ASN A 216 0.19 9.35 -18.92
N GLY A 217 1.35 9.15 -18.29
CA GLY A 217 1.67 7.98 -17.47
C GLY A 217 2.03 6.71 -18.25
N TYR A 218 2.25 6.80 -19.57
CA TYR A 218 2.55 5.64 -20.43
C TYR A 218 4.04 5.39 -20.63
N LYS A 219 4.90 6.20 -20.00
CA LYS A 219 6.36 6.14 -20.16
C LYS A 219 7.11 6.26 -18.83
N VAL A 220 8.18 5.49 -18.69
CA VAL A 220 9.11 5.51 -17.56
C VAL A 220 10.55 5.43 -18.04
N ASP A 221 11.47 5.95 -17.23
CA ASP A 221 12.90 5.92 -17.52
C ASP A 221 13.60 4.92 -16.63
N LEU A 222 14.43 4.06 -17.22
CA LEU A 222 15.27 3.10 -16.50
C LEU A 222 16.74 3.41 -16.71
N ARG A 223 17.55 3.17 -15.68
CA ARG A 223 19.01 3.33 -15.77
C ARG A 223 19.59 2.35 -16.80
N ASN A 224 20.47 2.83 -17.68
CA ASN A 224 21.13 2.01 -18.72
C ASN A 224 22.62 1.73 -18.46
N LYS A 225 23.21 2.35 -17.44
CA LYS A 225 24.63 2.23 -17.08
C LYS A 225 24.81 1.78 -15.64
N ASN A 226 26.02 1.37 -15.28
CA ASN A 226 26.36 0.90 -13.92
C ASN A 226 25.43 -0.25 -13.48
N GLU A 227 24.63 -0.03 -12.44
CA GLU A 227 23.55 -0.91 -11.97
C GLU A 227 22.59 -1.37 -13.09
N GLY A 228 22.35 -0.52 -14.10
CA GLY A 228 21.50 -0.81 -15.25
C GLY A 228 22.17 -1.55 -16.41
N ARG A 229 23.45 -1.94 -16.27
CA ARG A 229 24.19 -2.60 -17.35
C ARG A 229 23.62 -3.96 -17.70
N ALA A 230 23.31 -4.78 -16.69
CA ALA A 230 22.75 -6.12 -16.90
C ALA A 230 21.38 -6.07 -17.60
N LEU A 231 20.56 -5.06 -17.27
CA LEU A 231 19.30 -4.81 -17.96
C LEU A 231 19.52 -4.47 -19.44
N THR A 232 20.50 -3.62 -19.73
CA THR A 232 20.86 -3.23 -21.10
C THR A 232 21.31 -4.44 -21.91
N ASP A 233 22.17 -5.29 -21.34
CA ASP A 233 22.64 -6.53 -21.98
C ASP A 233 21.46 -7.50 -22.23
N TYR A 234 20.51 -7.59 -21.28
CA TYR A 234 19.30 -8.42 -21.45
C TYR A 234 18.39 -7.91 -22.59
N ILE A 235 18.05 -6.61 -22.60
CA ILE A 235 17.14 -6.02 -23.60
C ILE A 235 17.74 -6.18 -25.00
N THR A 236 19.00 -5.78 -25.17
CA THR A 236 19.67 -5.79 -26.48
C THR A 236 19.86 -7.19 -27.05
N LYS A 237 19.89 -8.22 -26.19
CA LYS A 237 20.00 -9.63 -26.59
C LYS A 237 18.66 -10.30 -26.87
N ASN A 238 17.61 -9.98 -26.12
CA ASN A 238 16.36 -10.77 -26.11
C ASN A 238 15.18 -10.06 -26.80
N PHE A 239 15.22 -8.75 -26.97
CA PHE A 239 14.12 -8.00 -27.59
C PHE A 239 14.38 -7.77 -29.08
N THR A 240 13.28 -7.60 -29.83
CA THR A 240 13.36 -7.38 -31.27
C THR A 240 13.88 -5.97 -31.56
N ASP A 241 15.01 -5.86 -32.24
CA ASP A 241 15.50 -4.60 -32.81
C ASP A 241 14.53 -4.10 -33.88
N ILE A 242 14.02 -2.88 -33.72
CA ILE A 242 13.07 -2.25 -34.65
C ILE A 242 13.64 -0.98 -35.30
N GLY A 243 14.97 -0.82 -35.28
CA GLY A 243 15.66 0.30 -35.91
C GLY A 243 15.89 1.48 -34.96
N TYR A 244 15.72 2.70 -35.48
CA TYR A 244 16.02 3.94 -34.77
C TYR A 244 14.82 4.87 -34.77
N ARG A 245 14.62 5.59 -33.66
CA ARG A 245 13.70 6.73 -33.58
C ARG A 245 14.29 7.93 -34.32
N SER A 246 13.47 8.92 -34.66
CA SER A 246 13.86 10.12 -35.40
C SER A 246 15.00 10.93 -34.80
N ASP A 247 15.25 10.80 -33.49
CA ASP A 247 16.33 11.45 -32.75
C ASP A 247 17.58 10.58 -32.58
N GLY A 248 17.64 9.43 -33.26
CA GLY A 248 18.78 8.52 -33.24
C GLY A 248 18.79 7.54 -32.07
N ALA A 249 17.78 7.53 -31.20
CA ALA A 249 17.65 6.51 -30.15
C ALA A 249 17.42 5.13 -30.79
N LYS A 250 18.21 4.14 -30.38
CA LYS A 250 18.06 2.75 -30.85
C LYS A 250 16.82 2.14 -30.21
N MET A 251 15.95 1.52 -30.99
CA MET A 251 14.63 1.06 -30.52
C MET A 251 14.55 -0.47 -30.49
N TYR A 252 13.95 -0.99 -29.43
CA TYR A 252 13.67 -2.40 -29.22
C TYR A 252 12.19 -2.61 -28.86
N LYS A 253 11.64 -3.77 -29.21
CA LYS A 253 10.27 -4.17 -28.88
C LYS A 253 10.28 -5.44 -28.04
N SER A 254 9.65 -5.40 -26.87
CA SER A 254 9.50 -6.57 -26.01
C SER A 254 8.45 -7.55 -26.55
N PRO A 255 8.45 -8.82 -26.12
CA PRO A 255 7.40 -9.79 -26.47
C PRO A 255 5.98 -9.35 -26.10
N SER A 256 5.83 -8.55 -25.03
CA SER A 256 4.54 -7.95 -24.63
C SER A 256 4.12 -6.79 -25.54
N GLY A 257 4.98 -6.34 -26.45
CA GLY A 257 4.75 -5.24 -27.37
C GLY A 257 5.09 -3.84 -26.83
N ALA A 258 5.72 -3.73 -25.66
CA ALA A 258 6.26 -2.46 -25.18
C ALA A 258 7.49 -2.03 -26.00
N LEU A 259 7.71 -0.72 -26.08
CA LEU A 259 8.80 -0.10 -26.83
C LEU A 259 9.88 0.41 -25.87
N TYR A 260 11.13 0.13 -26.20
CA TYR A 260 12.31 0.47 -25.41
C TYR A 260 13.26 1.30 -26.28
N GLY A 261 13.43 2.57 -25.97
CA GLY A 261 14.38 3.47 -26.63
C GLY A 261 15.66 3.61 -25.81
N LEU A 262 16.80 3.27 -26.41
CA LEU A 262 18.10 3.46 -25.78
C LEU A 262 18.57 4.89 -26.03
N GLU A 263 18.52 5.71 -24.98
CA GLU A 263 19.12 7.05 -24.98
C GLU A 263 20.53 7.05 -24.37
N SER A 264 21.20 8.20 -24.41
CA SER A 264 22.60 8.33 -23.98
C SER A 264 22.82 8.03 -22.49
N ASN A 265 21.81 8.23 -21.63
CA ASN A 265 21.90 8.14 -20.17
C ASN A 265 20.77 7.33 -19.50
N HIS A 266 19.74 6.91 -20.24
CA HIS A 266 18.66 6.07 -19.74
C HIS A 266 17.99 5.26 -20.87
N TRP A 267 17.08 4.38 -20.47
CA TRP A 267 16.13 3.70 -21.33
C TRP A 267 14.77 4.37 -21.23
N ASP A 268 14.20 4.73 -22.38
CA ASP A 268 12.82 5.15 -22.56
C ASP A 268 11.90 3.93 -22.69
N VAL A 269 11.08 3.61 -21.70
CA VAL A 269 10.15 2.48 -21.78
C VAL A 269 8.72 2.97 -21.93
N THR A 270 8.06 2.58 -23.02
CA THR A 270 6.72 3.05 -23.39
C THR A 270 5.77 1.89 -23.63
N LYS A 271 4.60 1.90 -22.99
CA LYS A 271 3.56 0.87 -23.15
C LYS A 271 2.17 1.50 -23.08
N CYS A 272 1.47 1.55 -24.21
CA CYS A 272 0.20 2.31 -24.34
C CYS A 272 -1.06 1.47 -24.50
N GLN A 273 -0.91 0.17 -24.72
CA GLN A 273 -1.97 -0.81 -24.91
C GLN A 273 -1.49 -2.16 -24.44
#